data_AF-A0A537E301-F1
#
_entry.id   AF-A0A537E301-F1
#
_cell.length_a   1.000
_cell.length_b   1.000
_cell.length_c   1.000
_cell.angle_alpha   90.00
_cell.angle_beta   90.00
_cell.angle_gamma   90.00
#
_symmetry.space_group_name_H-M   'P 1'
#
loop_
_entity.id
_entity.type
_entity.pdbx_description
1 polymer ?
#
loop_
_entity_poly.entity_id
_entity_poly.type
_entity_poly.pdbx_seq_one_letter_code
_entity_poly.pdbx_strand_id
1 'polypeptide(L)' 'MTKGVGMVLTPRERELMTGMGNCYASCHEDFEHPLEMVGNARGLTVDQVKGMLEDIRVKYGGEVEYQRLRGRLPKDFPF' A
#
# COMPACT_ATOMS: atom_id res chain seq x y z
N MET A 1 -25.32 -20.13 2.65
CA MET A 1 -23.91 -19.71 2.47
C MET A 1 -23.94 -18.34 1.83
N THR A 2 -23.92 -17.28 2.63
CA THR A 2 -23.81 -15.90 2.12
C THR A 2 -22.42 -15.77 1.48
N LYS A 3 -22.39 -15.60 0.16
CA LYS A 3 -21.17 -15.19 -0.55
C LYS A 3 -20.69 -13.92 0.12
N GLY A 4 -19.54 -13.98 0.80
CA GLY A 4 -18.89 -12.81 1.37
C GLY A 4 -18.70 -11.82 0.23
N VAL A 5 -19.24 -10.62 0.39
CA VAL A 5 -18.94 -9.50 -0.49
C VAL A 5 -17.44 -9.30 -0.39
N GLY A 6 -16.67 -9.67 -1.42
CA GLY A 6 -15.22 -9.50 -1.43
C GLY A 6 -14.89 -8.07 -1.03
N MET A 7 -14.01 -7.89 -0.06
CA MET A 7 -13.69 -6.58 0.45
C MET A 7 -12.84 -5.87 -0.61
N VAL A 8 -13.36 -4.78 -1.18
CA VAL A 8 -12.64 -3.98 -2.19
C VAL A 8 -11.91 -2.86 -1.48
N LEU A 9 -10.68 -2.55 -1.90
CA LEU A 9 -9.95 -1.39 -1.40
C LEU A 9 -10.78 -0.13 -1.62
N THR A 10 -10.82 0.75 -0.62
CA THR A 10 -11.39 2.09 -0.82
C THR A 10 -10.55 2.87 -1.85
N PRO A 11 -11.12 3.92 -2.50
CA PRO A 11 -10.37 4.75 -3.42
C PRO A 11 -9.06 5.30 -2.83
N ARG A 12 -9.08 5.71 -1.55
CA ARG A 12 -7.91 6.27 -0.86
C ARG A 12 -6.81 5.22 -0.60
N GLU A 13 -7.20 3.99 -0.25
CA GLU A 13 -6.26 2.88 -0.02
C GLU A 13 -5.67 2.37 -1.34
N ARG A 14 -6.49 2.27 -2.40
CA ARG A 14 -6.02 1.96 -3.76
C ARG A 14 -5.02 3.00 -4.24
N GLU A 15 -5.33 4.28 -4.04
CA GLU A 15 -4.44 5.38 -4.41
C GLU A 15 -3.13 5.32 -3.61
N LEU A 16 -3.17 5.02 -2.31
CA LEU A 16 -1.97 4.84 -1.50
C LEU A 16 -1.07 3.74 -2.06
N MET A 17 -1.62 2.54 -2.24
CA MET A 17 -0.88 1.38 -2.76
C MET A 17 -0.32 1.64 -4.16
N THR A 18 -1.08 2.34 -5.01
CA THR A 18 -0.63 2.72 -6.35
C THR A 18 0.49 3.75 -6.30
N GLY A 19 0.38 4.76 -5.44
CA GLY A 19 1.41 5.78 -5.22
C GLY A 19 2.72 5.16 -4.76
N MET A 20 2.67 4.26 -3.78
CA MET A 20 3.86 3.53 -3.33
C MET A 20 4.53 2.75 -4.46
N GLY A 21 3.74 2.02 -5.27
CA GLY A 21 4.25 1.27 -6.42
C GLY A 21 4.89 2.14 -7.48
N ASN A 22 4.34 3.33 -7.71
CA ASN A 22 4.88 4.30 -8.67
C ASN A 22 6.19 4.93 -8.14
N CYS A 23 6.21 5.38 -6.89
CA CYS A 23 7.40 5.95 -6.27
C CYS A 23 8.56 4.94 -6.25
N TYR A 24 8.30 3.70 -5.84
CA TYR A 24 9.33 2.66 -5.84
C TYR A 24 9.88 2.39 -7.25
N ALA A 25 9.01 2.27 -8.26
CA ALA A 25 9.44 2.03 -9.64
C ALA A 25 10.23 3.19 -10.25
N SER A 26 9.98 4.43 -9.81
CA SER A 26 10.70 5.61 -10.30
C SER A 26 12.03 5.84 -9.60
N CYS A 27 12.09 5.60 -8.28
CA CYS A 27 13.29 5.89 -7.50
C CYS A 27 14.29 4.73 -7.51
N HIS A 28 13.84 3.46 -7.56
CA HIS A 28 14.70 2.27 -7.34
C HIS A 28 15.54 2.35 -6.05
N GLU A 29 15.13 3.20 -5.11
CA GLU A 29 15.81 3.48 -3.84
C GLU A 29 15.23 2.65 -2.70
N ASP A 30 15.95 2.63 -1.58
CA ASP A 30 15.53 1.99 -0.33
C ASP A 30 14.10 2.44 0.06
N PHE A 31 13.32 1.47 0.54
CA PHE A 31 11.89 1.58 0.82
C PHE A 31 11.47 2.77 1.70
N GLU A 32 12.37 3.29 2.54
CA GLU A 32 12.09 4.45 3.40
C GLU A 32 11.82 5.72 2.60
N HIS A 33 12.50 5.93 1.48
CA HIS A 33 12.33 7.17 0.72
C HIS A 33 10.93 7.31 0.07
N PRO A 34 10.38 6.26 -0.59
CA PRO A 34 8.98 6.27 -1.02
C PRO A 34 7.98 6.55 0.11
N LEU A 35 8.22 6.06 1.34
CA LEU A 35 7.34 6.33 2.48
C LEU A 35 7.38 7.80 2.89
N GLU A 36 8.56 8.41 2.92
CA GLU A 36 8.73 9.85 3.18
C GLU A 36 8.02 10.70 2.13
N MET A 37 8.21 10.38 0.84
CA MET A 37 7.58 11.11 -0.26
C MET A 37 6.04 11.05 -0.18
N VAL A 38 5.49 9.86 0.03
CA VAL A 38 4.04 9.66 0.13
C VAL A 38 3.48 10.25 1.42
N GLY A 39 4.23 10.17 2.52
CA GLY A 39 3.89 10.81 3.78
C GLY A 39 3.80 12.34 3.63
N ASN A 40 4.86 12.96 3.10
CA ASN A 40 4.92 14.40 2.86
C ASN A 40 3.81 14.88 1.94
N ALA A 41 3.55 14.17 0.83
CA ALA A 41 2.46 14.52 -0.10
C ALA A 41 1.06 14.48 0.55
N ARG A 42 0.91 13.77 1.68
CA ARG A 42 -0.36 13.55 2.38
C ARG A 42 -0.42 14.21 3.76
N GLY A 43 0.62 14.94 4.16
CA GLY A 43 0.73 15.51 5.51
C GLY A 43 0.79 14.46 6.62
N LEU A 44 1.38 13.30 6.34
CA LEU A 44 1.50 12.17 7.25
C LEU A 44 2.97 11.88 7.59
N THR A 45 3.20 11.35 8.78
CA THR A 45 4.51 10.80 9.13
C THR A 45 4.73 9.44 8.48
N VAL A 46 5.99 9.01 8.37
CA VAL A 46 6.34 7.67 7.89
C VAL A 46 5.63 6.57 8.69
N ASP A 47 5.59 6.69 10.02
CA ASP A 47 4.91 5.70 10.88
C ASP A 47 3.41 5.61 10.63
N GLN A 48 2.76 6.76 10.37
CA GLN A 48 1.35 6.77 9.99
C GLN A 48 1.12 6.07 8.65
N VAL A 49 2.01 6.28 7.67
CA VAL A 49 1.93 5.57 6.38
C VAL A 49 2.15 4.07 6.57
N LYS A 50 3.14 3.66 7.38
CA LYS A 50 3.39 2.25 7.70
C LYS A 50 2.16 1.60 8.36
N GLY A 51 1.55 2.26 9.34
CA GLY A 51 0.33 1.78 9.99
C GLY A 51 -0.86 1.65 9.02
N MET A 52 -1.03 2.62 8.11
CA MET A 52 -2.06 2.52 7.07
C MET A 52 -1.81 1.35 6.11
N LEU A 53 -0.56 1.09 5.72
CA LEU A 53 -0.22 -0.03 4.84
C LEU A 53 -0.41 -1.39 5.54
N GLU A 54 -0.11 -1.46 6.85
CA GLU A 54 -0.38 -2.63 7.69
C GLU A 54 -1.88 -2.90 7.79
N ASP A 55 -2.69 -1.88 8.07
CA ASP A 55 -4.15 -1.99 8.11
C ASP A 55 -4.72 -2.51 6.77
N ILE A 56 -4.21 -2.00 5.64
CA ILE A 56 -4.61 -2.45 4.31
C ILE A 56 -4.23 -3.93 4.11
N ARG A 57 -3.01 -4.33 4.50
CA ARG A 57 -2.56 -5.73 4.41
C ARG A 57 -3.45 -6.66 5.24
N VAL A 58 -3.79 -6.28 6.47
CA VAL A 58 -4.64 -7.09 7.37
C VAL A 58 -6.06 -7.22 6.80
N LYS A 59 -6.64 -6.13 6.30
CA LYS A 59 -8.01 -6.12 5.76
C LYS A 59 -8.14 -6.85 4.42
N TYR A 60 -7.19 -6.63 3.51
CA TYR A 60 -7.32 -7.01 2.10
C TYR A 60 -6.28 -8.03 1.65
N GLY A 61 -5.47 -8.59 2.55
CA GLY A 61 -4.35 -9.47 2.19
C GLY A 61 -4.73 -10.68 1.32
N GLY A 62 -5.95 -11.20 1.43
CA GLY A 62 -6.45 -12.29 0.59
C GLY A 62 -7.06 -11.84 -0.74
N GLU A 63 -7.22 -10.54 -0.97
CA GLU A 63 -8.00 -10.01 -2.08
C GLU A 63 -7.13 -9.84 -3.33
N VAL A 64 -7.69 -10.21 -4.50
CA VAL A 64 -6.96 -10.22 -5.78
C VAL A 64 -6.43 -8.83 -6.13
N GLU A 65 -7.21 -7.79 -5.86
CA GLU A 65 -6.80 -6.41 -6.15
C GLU A 65 -5.60 -5.99 -5.30
N TYR A 66 -5.62 -6.28 -4.01
CA TYR A 66 -4.48 -6.04 -3.12
C TYR A 66 -3.24 -6.77 -3.63
N GLN A 67 -3.37 -8.07 -3.92
CA GLN A 67 -2.25 -8.89 -4.40
C GLN A 67 -1.63 -8.35 -5.68
N ARG A 68 -2.46 -7.85 -6.63
CA ARG A 68 -1.97 -7.22 -7.86
C ARG A 68 -1.15 -5.96 -7.58
N LEU A 69 -1.62 -5.09 -6.69
CA LEU A 69 -0.91 -3.85 -6.34
C LEU A 69 0.35 -4.14 -5.52
N ARG A 70 0.25 -5.05 -4.55
CA ARG A 70 1.36 -5.51 -3.71
C ARG A 70 2.47 -6.17 -4.53
N GLY A 71 2.13 -6.91 -5.58
CA GLY A 71 3.11 -7.56 -6.46
C GLY A 71 4.01 -6.60 -7.24
N ARG A 72 3.70 -5.29 -7.27
CA ARG A 72 4.54 -4.25 -7.89
C ARG A 72 5.67 -3.77 -6.98
N LEU A 73 5.71 -4.25 -5.75
CA LEU A 73 6.59 -3.80 -4.68
C LEU A 73 7.51 -4.96 -4.23
N PRO A 74 8.69 -4.68 -3.65
CA PRO A 74 9.61 -5.68 -3.11
C PRO A 74 8.93 -6.65 -2.13
N LYS A 75 9.47 -7.87 -1.96
CA LYS A 75 8.84 -8.89 -1.10
C LYS A 75 8.78 -8.53 0.39
N ASP A 76 9.69 -7.68 0.81
CA ASP A 76 9.87 -7.05 2.13
C ASP A 76 9.04 -5.76 2.30
N PHE A 77 8.26 -5.37 1.29
CA PHE A 77 7.35 -4.23 1.38
C PHE A 77 6.02 -4.60 2.08
N PRO A 78 5.43 -3.78 2.95
CA PRO A 78 6.04 -2.80 3.83
C PRO A 78 6.73 -3.46 5.06
N PHE A 79 6.66 -4.79 5.16
CA PHE A 79 7.39 -5.71 6.05
C PHE A 79 7.42 -7.12 5.43
#